data_AF-A0A6N7FT00-F1
#
_entry.id   AF-A0A6N7FT00-F1
#
_cell.length_a   1.000
_cell.length_b   1.000
_cell.length_c   1.000
_cell.angle_alpha   90.00
_cell.angle_beta   90.00
_cell.angle_gamma   90.00
#
_symmetry.space_group_name_H-M   'P 1'
#
loop_
_entity.id
_entity.type
_entity.pdbx_description
1 polymer ?
#
loop_
_entity_poly.entity_id
_entity_poly.type
_entity_poly.pdbx_seq_one_letter_code
_entity_poly.pdbx_strand_id
1 'polypeptide(L)' 'MGYAEALAELDRILAELEDEEVDVDQLSARVRRAGELVAICRERIQGARLEVTQVLSSLESPPPAEP' A
#
# COMPACT_ATOMS: atom_id res chain seq x y z
N MET A 1 9.11 1.52 5.38
CA MET A 1 7.79 1.04 5.81
C MET A 1 7.32 -0.08 4.89
N GLY A 2 6.93 -1.22 5.48
CA GLY A 2 6.31 -2.34 4.75
C GLY A 2 4.80 -2.17 4.59
N TYR A 3 4.17 -2.95 3.71
CA TYR A 3 2.71 -2.92 3.52
C TYR A 3 1.96 -3.28 4.82
N ALA A 4 2.38 -4.36 5.49
CA ALA A 4 1.76 -4.80 6.75
C ALA A 4 1.91 -3.77 7.88
N GLU A 5 3.06 -3.08 7.93
CA GLU A 5 3.31 -2.02 8.90
C GLU A 5 2.40 -0.80 8.65
N ALA A 6 2.26 -0.39 7.39
CA ALA A 6 1.37 0.71 7.00
C ALA A 6 -0.10 0.39 7.30
N LEU A 7 -0.52 -0.87 7.09
CA LEU A 7 -1.86 -1.33 7.39
C LEU A 7 -2.13 -1.33 8.90
N ALA A 8 -1.20 -1.83 9.70
CA ALA A 8 -1.32 -1.82 11.17
C ALA A 8 -1.32 -0.40 11.77
N GLU A 9 -0.68 0.57 11.10
CA GLU A 9 -0.77 1.98 11.47
C GLU A 9 -2.12 2.59 11.08
N LEU A 10 -2.66 2.25 9.90
CA LEU A 10 -4.01 2.66 9.48
C LEU A 10 -5.10 2.16 10.45
N ASP A 11 -5.03 0.91 10.89
CA ASP A 11 -6.00 0.35 11.84
C ASP A 11 -5.96 1.10 13.19
N ARG A 12 -4.77 1.49 13.66
CA ARG A 12 -4.62 2.30 14.87
C ARG A 12 -5.20 3.70 14.68
N ILE A 13 -4.94 4.34 13.54
CA ILE A 13 -5.52 5.65 13.23
C ILE A 13 -7.04 5.57 13.16
N LEU A 14 -7.60 4.52 12.56
CA LEU A 14 -9.06 4.31 12.52
C LEU A 14 -9.64 4.16 13.92
N ALA A 15 -9.05 3.33 14.77
CA ALA A 15 -9.50 3.17 16.15
C ALA A 15 -9.44 4.48 16.94
N GLU A 16 -8.39 5.30 16.73
CA GLU A 16 -8.28 6.61 17.36
C GLU A 16 -9.33 7.59 16.80
N LEU A 17 -9.68 7.53 15.51
CA LEU A 17 -10.69 8.41 14.91
C LEU A 17 -12.12 8.07 15.34
N GLU A 18 -12.37 6.84 15.78
CA GLU A 18 -13.66 6.38 16.29
C GLU A 18 -13.89 6.75 17.77
N ASP A 19 -12.86 7.28 18.45
CA ASP A 19 -12.95 7.75 19.82
C ASP A 19 -13.68 9.12 19.89
N GLU A 20 -14.68 9.22 20.78
CA GLU A 20 -15.55 10.40 20.93
C GLU A 20 -14.81 11.61 21.52
N GLU A 21 -13.63 11.43 22.12
CA GLU A 21 -12.85 12.52 22.76
C GLU A 21 -11.81 13.18 21.83
N VAL A 22 -11.79 12.87 20.53
CA VAL A 22 -10.78 13.43 19.62
C VAL A 22 -11.04 14.89 19.21
N ASP A 23 -10.06 15.74 19.48
CA ASP A 23 -10.01 17.12 19.00
C ASP A 23 -9.89 17.21 17.47
N VAL A 24 -10.61 18.16 16.85
CA VAL A 24 -10.65 18.39 15.39
C VAL A 24 -9.26 18.59 14.77
N ASP A 25 -8.33 19.25 15.46
CA ASP A 25 -6.97 19.44 14.96
C ASP A 25 -6.21 18.12 14.90
N GLN A 26 -6.41 17.25 15.90
CA GLN A 26 -5.83 15.91 15.89
C GLN A 26 -6.48 15.03 14.81
N LEU A 27 -7.79 15.17 14.60
CA LEU A 27 -8.53 14.48 13.54
C LEU A 27 -7.92 14.80 12.16
N SER A 28 -7.66 16.08 11.90
CA SER A 28 -7.05 16.55 10.65
C SER A 28 -5.63 15.99 10.44
N ALA A 29 -4.81 15.98 11.50
CA ALA A 29 -3.47 15.39 11.45
C ALA A 29 -3.50 13.88 11.17
N ARG A 30 -4.40 13.15 11.84
CA ARG A 30 -4.62 11.71 11.66
C ARG A 30 -5.08 11.36 10.26
N VAL A 31 -6.03 12.11 9.70
CA VAL A 31 -6.52 11.91 8.33
C VAL A 31 -5.41 12.17 7.31
N ARG A 32 -4.59 13.21 7.51
CA ARG A 32 -3.43 13.47 6.64
C ARG A 32 -2.46 12.28 6.68
N ARG A 33 -2.16 11.78 7.88
CA ARG A 33 -1.28 10.63 8.06
C ARG A 33 -1.85 9.37 7.39
N ALA A 34 -3.14 9.10 7.56
CA ALA A 34 -3.81 8.00 6.88
C ALA A 34 -3.70 8.12 5.35
N GLY A 35 -3.81 9.33 4.79
CA GLY A 35 -3.61 9.59 3.37
C GLY A 35 -2.21 9.20 2.87
N GLU A 36 -1.17 9.53 3.63
CA GLU A 36 0.22 9.12 3.33
C GLU A 36 0.37 7.59 3.35
N LEU A 37 -0.18 6.92 4.37
CA LEU A 37 -0.13 5.46 4.49
C LEU A 37 -0.86 4.77 3.34
N VAL A 38 -2.01 5.29 2.92
CA VAL A 38 -2.75 4.78 1.76
C VAL A 38 -1.93 4.92 0.47
N ALA A 39 -1.20 6.03 0.30
CA ALA A 39 -0.33 6.21 -0.86
C ALA A 39 0.79 5.15 -0.88
N ILE A 40 1.43 4.90 0.27
CA ILE A 40 2.45 3.85 0.43
C ILE A 40 1.86 2.48 0.10
N CYS A 41 0.69 2.15 0.64
CA CYS A 41 0.01 0.89 0.37
C CYS A 41 -0.26 0.68 -1.13
N ARG A 42 -0.73 1.73 -1.82
CA ARG A 42 -0.98 1.69 -3.26
C ARG A 42 0.30 1.46 -4.04
N GLU A 43 1.37 2.18 -3.72
CA GLU A 43 2.68 2.02 -4.38
C GLU A 43 3.18 0.57 -4.26
N ARG A 44 3.09 -0.02 -3.06
CA ARG A 44 3.49 -1.42 -2.82
C ARG A 44 2.67 -2.41 -3.65
N ILE A 45 1.35 -2.22 -3.70
CA ILE A 45 0.46 -3.08 -4.50
C ILE A 45 0.82 -2.97 -5.99
N GLN A 46 1.07 -1.75 -6.49
CA GLN A 46 1.45 -1.56 -7.90
C GLN A 46 2.81 -2.20 -8.21
N GLY A 47 3.81 -2.05 -7.33
CA GLY A 47 5.11 -2.70 -7.47
C GLY A 47 4.98 -4.23 -7.55
N ALA A 48 4.20 -4.83 -6.65
CA ALA A 48 3.95 -6.27 -6.67
C ALA A 48 3.24 -6.74 -7.96
N ARG A 49 2.26 -5.96 -8.46
CA ARG A 49 1.60 -6.27 -9.74
C ARG A 49 2.57 -6.23 -10.92
N LEU A 50 3.49 -5.26 -10.93
CA LEU A 50 4.51 -5.13 -11.96
C LEU A 50 5.46 -6.32 -11.96
N GLU A 51 5.94 -6.75 -10.79
CA GLU A 51 6.79 -7.93 -10.65
C GLU A 51 6.09 -9.19 -11.15
N VAL A 52 4.84 -9.42 -10.76
CA VAL A 52 4.04 -10.56 -11.27
C VAL A 52 3.95 -10.53 -12.79
N THR A 53 3.69 -9.36 -13.37
CA THR A 53 3.59 -9.19 -14.84
C THR A 53 4.91 -9.50 -15.54
N GLN A 54 6.04 -9.08 -14.96
CA GLN A 54 7.38 -9.36 -15.50
C GLN A 54 7.71 -10.86 -15.45
N VAL A 55 7.35 -11.54 -14.35
CA VAL A 55 7.56 -12.98 -14.22
C VAL A 55 6.75 -13.73 -15.26
N LEU A 56 5.47 -13.41 -15.44
CA LEU A 56 4.63 -14.04 -16.47
C LEU A 56 5.20 -13.80 -17.88
N SER A 57 5.55 -12.56 -18.21
CA SER A 57 6.15 -12.21 -19.51
C SER A 57 7.44 -12.99 -19.81
N SER A 58 8.24 -13.28 -18.76
CA SER A 58 9.47 -14.06 -18.89
C SER A 58 9.20 -15.55 -19.14
N LEU A 59 8.07 -16.07 -18.67
CA LEU A 59 7.64 -17.46 -18.89
C LEU A 59 6.98 -17.66 -20.27
N GLU A 60 6.32 -16.62 -20.80
CA GLU A 60 5.67 -16.64 -22.12
C GLU A 60 6.62 -16.43 -23.31
N SER A 61 7.90 -16.10 -23.10
CA SER A 61 8.88 -16.03 -24.18
C SER A 61 9.35 -17.45 -24.57
N PRO A 62 8.95 -17.99 -25.73
CA PRO A 62 9.50 -19.27 -26.20
C PRO A 62 11.01 -19.11 -26.46
N PRO A 63 11.82 -20.17 -26.28
CA PRO A 63 13.23 -20.12 -26.64
C PRO A 63 13.35 -19.70 -28.12
N PRO A 64 14.35 -18.85 -28.48
CA PRO A 64 14.52 -18.41 -29.86
C PRO A 64 14.62 -19.64 -30.75
N ALA A 65 13.79 -19.69 -31.79
CA ALA A 65 13.84 -20.75 -32.79
C ALA A 65 15.25 -20.76 -33.39
N GLU A 66 16.01 -21.82 -33.10
CA GLU A 66 17.32 -22.04 -33.71
C GLU A 66 17.15 -22.20 -35.24
N PRO A 67 18.10 -21.65 -36.03
CA PRO A 67 17.98 -21.54 -37.49
C PRO A 67 17.98 -22.88 -38.23
#